data_AF-A0A7W3X6N9-F1
#
_entry.id   AF-A0A7W3X6N9-F1
#
_cell.length_a   1.000
_cell.length_b   1.000
_cell.length_c   1.000
_cell.angle_alpha   90.00
_cell.angle_beta   90.00
_cell.angle_gamma   90.00
#
_symmetry.space_group_name_H-M   'P 1'
#
loop_
_entity.id
_entity.type
_entity.pdbx_description
1 polymer ?
#
loop_
_entity_poly.entity_id
_entity_poly.type
_entity_poly.pdbx_seq_one_letter_code
_entity_poly.pdbx_strand_id
1 'polypeptide(L)'
;MSGLDSLYAMLARPVTANVKLKRKVVQPHQGKDITEDSHESPQSQLPPRIIRPKSERRNASNNRYIKAYDRRQKQTKLASDPAPNIDINI
;
A
#
# COMPACT_ATOMS: atom_id res chain seq x y z
N MET A 1 45.37 -13.44 73.59
CA MET A 1 44.80 -12.16 73.12
C MET A 1 43.58 -12.47 72.27
N SER A 2 42.38 -12.12 72.72
CA SER A 2 41.17 -12.20 71.90
C SER A 2 41.18 -11.00 70.94
N GLY A 3 41.36 -11.24 69.64
CA GLY A 3 41.41 -10.18 68.62
C GLY A 3 40.08 -9.44 68.47
N LEU A 4 40.09 -8.25 67.88
CA LEU A 4 38.89 -7.43 67.69
C LEU A 4 37.75 -8.20 66.98
N ASP A 5 38.09 -9.08 66.05
CA ASP A 5 37.12 -9.92 65.34
C ASP A 5 36.36 -10.87 66.29
N SER A 6 37.00 -11.34 67.35
CA SER A 6 36.35 -12.19 68.36
C SER A 6 35.38 -11.39 69.25
N LEU A 7 35.69 -10.13 69.55
CA LEU A 7 34.77 -9.22 70.23
C LEU A 7 33.58 -8.85 69.32
N TYR A 8 33.84 -8.65 68.03
CA TYR A 8 32.77 -8.40 67.06
C TYR A 8 31.83 -9.61 66.96
N ALA A 9 32.37 -10.83 66.93
CA ALA A 9 31.56 -12.06 66.92
C ALA A 9 30.73 -12.26 68.21
N MET A 10 31.28 -11.89 69.38
CA MET A 10 30.57 -11.99 70.66
C MET A 10 29.45 -10.96 70.83
N LEU A 11 29.59 -9.78 70.22
CA LEU A 11 28.67 -8.66 70.38
C LEU A 11 27.72 -8.47 69.19
N ALA A 12 27.99 -9.12 68.06
CA ALA A 12 27.15 -9.01 66.88
C ALA A 12 25.74 -9.55 67.17
N ARG A 13 24.73 -8.71 66.93
CA ARG A 13 23.33 -9.13 66.99
C ARG A 13 23.01 -10.01 65.77
N PRO A 14 22.20 -11.07 65.92
CA PRO A 14 21.81 -11.91 64.80
C PRO A 14 21.07 -11.07 63.76
N VAL A 15 21.36 -11.33 62.47
CA VAL A 15 20.69 -10.66 61.36
C VAL A 15 19.23 -11.07 61.37
N THR A 16 18.35 -10.14 61.74
CA THR A 16 16.91 -10.36 61.69
C THR A 16 16.44 -10.14 60.26
N ALA A 17 15.92 -11.19 59.63
CA ALA A 17 15.28 -11.06 58.33
C ALA A 17 14.02 -10.22 58.49
N ASN A 18 14.10 -8.95 58.11
CA ASN A 18 12.94 -8.07 58.01
C ASN A 18 12.08 -8.53 56.83
N VAL A 19 11.28 -9.58 57.03
CA VAL A 19 10.30 -10.05 56.05
C VAL A 19 9.16 -9.04 56.01
N LYS A 20 9.35 -7.99 55.21
CA LYS A 20 8.27 -7.05 54.90
C LYS A 20 7.23 -7.82 54.09
N LEU A 21 6.03 -7.98 54.66
CA LEU A 21 4.87 -8.51 53.95
C LEU A 21 4.61 -7.63 52.72
N LYS A 22 4.75 -8.21 51.54
CA LYS A 22 4.45 -7.53 50.28
C LYS A 22 2.98 -7.11 50.29
N ARG A 23 2.70 -5.86 49.90
CA ARG A 23 1.34 -5.32 49.78
C ARG A 23 0.51 -6.25 48.88
N LYS A 24 -0.68 -6.65 49.34
CA LYS A 24 -1.62 -7.42 48.52
C LYS A 24 -2.00 -6.57 47.30
N VAL A 25 -1.62 -7.03 46.10
CA VAL A 25 -2.03 -6.44 44.83
C VAL A 25 -3.33 -7.12 44.41
N VAL A 26 -4.37 -6.32 44.17
CA VAL A 26 -5.63 -6.81 43.58
C VAL A 26 -5.34 -7.13 42.12
N GLN A 27 -5.54 -8.39 41.72
CA GLN A 27 -5.41 -8.77 40.32
C GLN A 27 -6.55 -8.10 39.54
N PRO A 28 -6.26 -7.39 38.44
CA PRO A 28 -7.32 -6.83 37.60
C PRO A 28 -8.16 -7.98 37.02
N HIS A 29 -9.46 -7.74 36.89
CA HIS A 29 -10.41 -8.70 36.34
C HIS A 29 -9.97 -9.11 34.94
N GLN A 30 -9.60 -10.37 34.75
CA GLN A 30 -9.32 -10.89 33.41
C GLN A 30 -10.63 -10.96 32.64
N GLY A 31 -10.77 -10.12 31.61
CA GLY A 31 -11.84 -10.25 30.61
C GLY A 31 -12.95 -9.20 30.61
N LYS A 32 -12.83 -8.04 31.28
CA LYS A 32 -13.86 -6.99 31.18
C LYS A 32 -13.59 -5.90 30.13
N ASP A 33 -12.34 -5.71 29.71
CA ASP A 33 -11.95 -4.60 28.81
C ASP A 33 -11.46 -5.04 27.42
N ILE A 34 -11.46 -6.35 27.12
CA ILE A 34 -11.09 -6.82 25.78
C ILE A 34 -12.40 -7.08 25.03
N THR A 35 -13.06 -5.99 24.64
CA THR A 35 -14.14 -6.09 23.66
C THR A 35 -13.56 -6.61 22.36
N GLU A 36 -14.21 -7.60 21.74
CA GLU A 36 -13.82 -8.11 20.43
C GLU A 36 -13.70 -6.93 19.46
N ASP A 37 -12.49 -6.72 18.93
CA ASP A 37 -12.27 -5.69 17.92
C ASP A 37 -13.10 -6.09 16.70
N SER A 38 -14.13 -5.29 16.42
CA SER A 38 -14.99 -5.45 15.25
C SER A 38 -14.17 -5.10 14.02
N HIS A 39 -13.30 -6.01 13.60
CA HIS A 39 -12.49 -5.86 12.40
C HIS A 39 -13.43 -5.77 11.19
N GLU A 40 -13.36 -4.64 10.48
CA GLU A 40 -14.07 -4.41 9.21
C GLU A 40 -13.83 -5.58 8.23
N SER A 41 -14.87 -5.95 7.49
CA SER A 41 -14.79 -7.04 6.53
C SER A 41 -13.68 -6.79 5.49
N PRO A 42 -12.87 -7.80 5.11
CA PRO A 42 -11.74 -7.58 4.22
C PRO A 42 -12.23 -7.05 2.86
N GLN A 43 -11.75 -5.88 2.47
CA GLN A 43 -12.08 -5.26 1.20
C GLN A 43 -11.73 -6.23 0.05
N SER A 44 -12.74 -6.60 -0.74
CA SER A 44 -12.54 -7.50 -1.89
C SER A 44 -11.57 -6.85 -2.89
N GLN A 45 -10.43 -7.49 -3.13
CA GLN A 45 -9.37 -7.02 -4.05
C GLN A 45 -9.71 -7.14 -5.54
N LEU A 46 -10.92 -7.60 -5.89
CA LEU A 46 -11.26 -7.82 -7.30
C LEU A 46 -11.95 -6.58 -7.87
N PRO A 47 -11.39 -5.95 -8.92
CA PRO A 47 -12.08 -4.89 -9.61
C PRO A 47 -13.40 -5.45 -10.21
N PRO A 48 -14.45 -4.62 -10.27
CA PRO A 48 -15.73 -5.03 -10.85
C PRO A 48 -15.51 -5.53 -12.28
N ARG A 49 -16.06 -6.71 -12.60
CA ARG A 49 -15.92 -7.32 -13.94
C ARG A 49 -16.54 -6.39 -14.99
N ILE A 50 -15.68 -5.76 -15.80
CA ILE A 50 -16.10 -4.91 -16.92
C ILE A 50 -16.65 -5.82 -18.03
N ILE A 51 -17.97 -5.93 -18.13
CA ILE A 51 -18.64 -6.60 -19.26
C ILE A 51 -18.61 -5.63 -20.45
N ARG A 52 -17.64 -5.79 -21.36
CA ARG A 52 -17.57 -4.97 -22.58
C ARG A 52 -18.69 -5.39 -23.56
N PRO A 53 -19.49 -4.46 -24.10
CA PRO A 53 -20.52 -4.79 -25.07
C PRO A 53 -19.89 -5.34 -26.36
N LYS A 54 -20.44 -6.45 -26.88
CA LYS A 54 -19.94 -7.17 -28.08
C LYS A 54 -20.02 -6.35 -29.39
N SER A 55 -20.57 -5.14 -29.37
CA SER A 55 -20.82 -4.33 -30.57
C SER A 55 -19.60 -3.58 -31.10
N GLU A 56 -18.59 -3.31 -30.26
CA GLU A 56 -17.49 -2.39 -30.65
C GLU A 56 -16.42 -3.03 -31.55
N ARG A 57 -16.31 -4.36 -31.56
CA ARG A 57 -15.27 -5.08 -32.33
C ARG A 57 -15.49 -5.08 -33.85
N ARG A 58 -16.72 -4.84 -34.34
CA ARG A 58 -17.03 -4.98 -35.78
C ARG A 58 -16.74 -3.73 -36.62
N ASN A 59 -16.66 -2.54 -36.02
CA ASN A 59 -16.52 -1.29 -36.79
C ASN A 59 -15.07 -0.91 -37.11
N ALA A 60 -14.08 -1.57 -36.49
CA ALA A 60 -12.67 -1.22 -36.67
C ALA A 60 -12.05 -1.74 -37.99
N SER A 61 -12.61 -2.78 -38.63
CA SER A 61 -12.06 -3.32 -39.88
C SER A 61 -12.48 -2.52 -41.11
N ASN A 62 -13.73 -2.06 -41.17
CA ASN A 62 -14.28 -1.37 -42.35
C ASN A 62 -13.64 0.01 -42.57
N ASN A 63 -13.20 0.69 -41.51
CA ASN A 63 -12.55 2.01 -41.62
C ASN A 63 -11.14 1.99 -42.21
N ARG A 64 -10.43 0.85 -42.22
CA ARG A 64 -9.07 0.79 -42.78
C ARG A 64 -9.07 0.85 -44.31
N TYR A 65 -10.03 0.20 -44.94
CA TYR A 65 -10.13 0.16 -46.40
C TYR A 65 -10.52 1.54 -46.98
N ILE A 66 -11.50 2.20 -46.36
CA ILE A 66 -11.96 3.54 -46.76
C ILE A 66 -10.81 4.55 -46.65
N LYS A 67 -10.08 4.55 -45.53
CA LYS A 67 -8.95 5.47 -45.31
C LYS A 67 -7.79 5.26 -46.29
N ALA A 68 -7.58 4.02 -46.74
CA ALA A 68 -6.55 3.68 -47.73
C ALA A 68 -6.93 4.14 -49.14
N TYR A 69 -8.22 4.05 -49.50
CA TYR A 69 -8.74 4.54 -50.77
C TYR A 69 -8.62 6.07 -50.88
N ASP A 70 -9.08 6.80 -49.85
CA ASP A 70 -9.01 8.27 -49.83
C ASP A 70 -7.58 8.81 -49.93
N ARG A 71 -6.62 8.16 -49.26
CA ARG A 71 -5.22 8.58 -49.31
C ARG A 71 -4.63 8.44 -50.73
N ARG A 72 -5.00 7.36 -51.44
CA ARG A 72 -4.58 7.14 -52.83
C ARG A 72 -5.16 8.20 -53.77
N GLN A 73 -6.45 8.52 -53.62
CA GLN A 73 -7.11 9.55 -54.43
C GLN A 73 -6.53 10.96 -54.20
N LYS A 74 -6.08 11.27 -52.98
CA LYS A 74 -5.42 12.55 -52.70
C LYS A 74 -4.03 12.62 -53.36
N GLN A 75 -3.25 11.54 -53.29
CA GLN A 75 -1.93 11.49 -53.93
C GLN A 75 -2.00 11.60 -55.45
N THR A 76 -2.97 10.96 -56.10
CA THR A 76 -3.13 11.05 -57.55
C THR A 76 -3.49 12.47 -57.99
N LYS A 77 -4.37 13.16 -57.24
CA LYS A 77 -4.74 14.55 -57.52
C LYS A 77 -3.58 15.53 -57.34
N LEU A 78 -2.81 15.39 -56.26
CA LEU A 78 -1.59 16.18 -56.03
C LEU A 78 -0.52 15.97 -57.11
N ALA A 79 -0.44 14.77 -57.69
CA ALA A 79 0.51 14.47 -58.76
C ALA A 79 0.06 14.95 -60.14
N SER A 80 -1.25 15.16 -60.35
CA SER A 80 -1.79 15.65 -61.62
C SER A 80 -1.84 17.17 -61.72
N ASP A 81 -1.77 17.89 -60.60
CA ASP A 81 -1.83 19.34 -60.60
C ASP A 81 -0.46 19.92 -61.03
N PRO A 82 -0.41 20.71 -62.12
CA PRO A 82 0.83 21.35 -62.54
C PRO A 82 1.26 22.38 -61.48
N ALA A 83 2.58 22.47 -61.23
CA ALA A 83 3.14 23.38 -60.25
C ALA A 83 2.71 24.83 -60.55
N PRO A 84 2.34 25.62 -59.51
CA PRO A 84 1.97 27.01 -59.72
C PRO A 84 3.17 27.79 -60.28
N ASN A 85 2.95 28.56 -61.34
CA ASN A 85 3.98 29.45 -61.88
C ASN A 85 4.21 30.59 -60.88
N ILE A 86 5.42 30.68 -60.33
CA ILE A 86 5.80 31.73 -59.37
C ILE A 86 6.61 32.77 -60.14
N ASP A 87 5.98 33.88 -60.50
CA ASP A 87 6.66 34.99 -61.15
C ASP A 87 7.42 35.81 -60.07
N ILE A 88 8.74 35.72 -60.08
CA ILE A 88 9.61 36.51 -59.20
C ILE A 88 9.93 37.81 -59.93
N ASN A 89 9.34 38.92 -59.48
CA ASN A 89 9.68 40.26 -59.98
C ASN A 89 11.07 40.65 -59.42
N ILE A 90 12.03 40.93 -60.31
CA ILE A 90 13.39 41.41 -60.00
C ILE A 90 13.38 42.93 -59.85
#